data_AF-A0A3B7DC13-F1
#
_entry.id   AF-A0A3B7DC13-F1
#
_cell.length_a   1.000
_cell.length_b   1.000
_cell.length_c   1.000
_cell.angle_alpha   90.00
_cell.angle_beta   90.00
_cell.angle_gamma   90.00
#
_symmetry.space_group_name_H-M   'P 1'
#
loop_
_entity.id
_entity.type
_entity.pdbx_description
1 polymer ?
#
loop_
_entity_poly.entity_id
_entity_poly.type
_entity_poly.pdbx_seq_one_letter_code
_entity_poly.pdbx_strand_id
1 'polypeptide(L)'
;MVWTRRRAVRIILPTTLLVAFVAEFLSREGPDYTIHSWIGIALISVIALHLAGNTRWIKSVWNRKREHREFGLGVLNATLGAVVAVCIGSGFPIWLDWSDATAWVTLHRVTGIASILLMFVHLWRNRTRIRSLVRPRVRRVAQIDRTQKAPR
;
A
#
# COMPACT_ATOMS: atom_id res chain seq x y z
N MET A 1 2.68 -23.91 10.36
CA MET A 1 3.58 -23.05 9.54
C MET A 1 2.85 -22.13 8.54
N VAL A 2 1.75 -22.54 7.90
CA VAL A 2 1.01 -21.70 6.91
C VAL A 2 0.55 -20.34 7.47
N TRP A 3 0.18 -20.28 8.75
CA TRP A 3 -0.32 -19.07 9.39
C TRP A 3 0.75 -17.99 9.59
N THR A 4 1.96 -18.39 9.99
CA THR A 4 3.13 -17.50 10.14
C THR A 4 3.56 -16.93 8.79
N ARG A 5 3.53 -17.75 7.72
CA ARG A 5 3.84 -17.33 6.35
C ARG A 5 2.88 -16.25 5.83
N ARG A 6 1.57 -16.40 6.07
CA ARG A 6 0.56 -15.39 5.67
C ARG A 6 0.69 -14.07 6.42
N ARG A 7 1.18 -14.09 7.67
CA ARG A 7 1.39 -12.89 8.49
C ARG A 7 2.63 -12.12 8.04
N ALA A 8 3.72 -12.82 7.74
CA ALA A 8 4.94 -12.23 7.20
C ALA A 8 4.69 -11.53 5.85
N VAL A 9 3.99 -12.19 4.92
CA VAL A 9 3.64 -11.61 3.60
C VAL A 9 2.83 -10.31 3.74
N ARG A 10 1.91 -10.24 4.71
CA ARG A 10 1.09 -9.03 4.95
C ARG A 10 1.84 -7.83 5.52
N ILE A 11 3.06 -8.03 6.01
CA ILE A 11 3.93 -6.97 6.54
C ILE A 11 5.04 -6.65 5.55
N ILE A 12 5.67 -7.69 4.98
CA ILE A 12 6.74 -7.56 3.99
C ILE A 12 6.23 -6.81 2.77
N LEU A 13 5.07 -7.18 2.21
CA LEU A 13 4.60 -6.62 0.94
C LEU A 13 4.29 -5.10 1.04
N PRO A 14 3.62 -4.57 2.08
CA PRO A 14 3.51 -3.13 2.29
C PRO A 14 4.84 -2.41 2.55
N THR A 15 5.79 -3.05 3.25
CA THR A 15 7.12 -2.46 3.49
C THR A 15 7.95 -2.42 2.21
N THR A 16 7.90 -3.46 1.38
CA THR A 16 8.52 -3.49 0.05
C THR A 16 7.93 -2.42 -0.86
N LEU A 17 6.60 -2.21 -0.81
CA LEU A 17 5.96 -1.10 -1.53
C LEU A 17 6.47 0.27 -1.08
N LEU A 18 6.62 0.50 0.23
CA LEU A 18 7.19 1.75 0.74
C LEU A 18 8.61 1.96 0.22
N VAL A 19 9.48 0.94 0.36
CA VAL A 19 10.88 1.04 -0.06
C VAL A 19 10.97 1.28 -1.56
N ALA A 20 10.15 0.60 -2.36
CA ALA A 20 10.12 0.79 -3.80
C ALA A 20 9.63 2.20 -4.21
N PHE A 21 8.58 2.73 -3.57
CA PHE A 21 8.12 4.11 -3.80
C PHE A 21 9.18 5.16 -3.42
N VAL A 22 9.89 4.96 -2.32
CA VAL A 22 10.96 5.87 -1.90
C VAL A 22 12.15 5.78 -2.84
N ALA A 23 12.55 4.57 -3.24
CA ALA A 23 13.64 4.35 -4.19
C ALA A 23 13.33 4.96 -5.56
N GLU A 24 12.10 4.81 -6.06
CA GLU A 24 11.63 5.41 -7.31
C GLU A 24 11.69 6.94 -7.27
N PHE A 25 11.34 7.56 -6.13
CA PHE A 25 11.40 9.01 -5.98
C PHE A 25 12.84 9.53 -5.91
N LEU A 26 13.71 8.84 -5.17
CA LEU A 26 15.13 9.20 -5.03
C LEU A 26 15.92 8.96 -6.32
N SER A 27 15.58 7.93 -7.10
CA SER A 27 16.26 7.63 -8.36
C SER A 27 16.02 8.69 -9.45
N ARG A 28 15.08 9.62 -9.23
CA ARG A 28 14.79 10.72 -10.16
C ARG A 28 15.83 11.84 -10.14
N GLU A 29 16.74 11.86 -9.15
CA GLU A 29 17.83 12.85 -9.05
C GLU A 29 19.15 12.38 -9.69
N GLY A 30 19.17 11.17 -10.27
CA GLY A 30 20.35 10.63 -10.96
C GLY A 30 20.41 10.99 -12.46
N PRO A 31 21.59 10.90 -13.09
CA PRO A 31 21.79 11.24 -14.51
C PRO A 31 21.07 10.30 -15.50
N ASP A 32 20.48 9.20 -15.02
CA ASP A 32 19.90 8.14 -15.84
C ASP A 32 18.41 7.90 -15.52
N TYR A 33 17.54 8.62 -16.24
CA TYR A 33 16.08 8.50 -16.15
C TYR A 33 15.57 7.08 -16.43
N THR A 34 16.39 6.26 -17.10
CA THR A 34 16.08 4.87 -17.46
C THR A 34 15.82 4.00 -16.22
N ILE A 35 16.60 4.19 -15.15
CA ILE A 35 16.47 3.41 -13.91
C ILE A 35 15.13 3.69 -13.22
N HIS A 36 14.72 4.97 -13.17
CA HIS A 36 13.43 5.38 -12.62
C HIS A 36 12.27 4.70 -13.35
N SER A 37 12.30 4.68 -14.70
CA SER A 37 11.26 4.03 -15.51
C SER A 37 11.17 2.52 -15.25
N TRP A 38 12.30 1.82 -15.17
CA TRP A 38 12.31 0.38 -14.86
C TRP A 38 11.80 0.05 -13.45
N ILE A 39 12.15 0.88 -12.45
CA ILE A 39 11.61 0.75 -11.10
C ILE A 39 10.08 0.95 -11.11
N GLY A 40 9.58 1.96 -11.82
CA GLY A 40 8.15 2.20 -11.98
C GLY A 40 7.41 1.02 -12.61
N ILE A 41 7.98 0.40 -13.66
CA ILE A 41 7.42 -0.81 -14.29
C ILE A 41 7.38 -1.98 -13.30
N ALA A 42 8.46 -2.22 -12.55
CA ALA A 42 8.50 -3.28 -11.55
C ALA A 42 7.45 -3.04 -10.44
N LEU A 43 7.25 -1.77 -10.05
CA LEU A 43 6.30 -1.39 -9.02
C LEU A 43 4.85 -1.70 -9.40
N ILE A 44 4.48 -1.60 -10.69
CA ILE A 44 3.15 -2.01 -11.18
C ILE A 44 2.84 -3.45 -10.76
N SER A 45 3.81 -4.36 -10.92
CA SER A 45 3.64 -5.77 -10.57
C SER A 45 3.43 -5.96 -9.06
N VAL A 46 4.19 -5.23 -8.24
CA VAL A 46 4.06 -5.30 -6.77
C VAL A 46 2.71 -4.73 -6.32
N ILE A 47 2.25 -3.63 -6.92
CA ILE A 47 0.93 -3.04 -6.66
C ILE A 47 -0.17 -4.03 -7.06
N ALA A 48 -0.07 -4.67 -8.22
CA ALA A 48 -1.04 -5.66 -8.68
C ALA A 48 -1.15 -6.83 -7.69
N LEU A 49 -0.03 -7.36 -7.23
CA LEU A 49 0.00 -8.41 -6.20
C LEU A 49 -0.61 -7.94 -4.88
N HIS A 50 -0.35 -6.70 -4.48
CA HIS A 50 -0.95 -6.11 -3.29
C HIS A 50 -2.47 -6.02 -3.40
N LEU A 51 -2.99 -5.55 -4.54
CA LEU A 51 -4.43 -5.47 -4.79
C LEU A 51 -5.07 -6.85 -4.82
N ALA A 52 -4.48 -7.81 -5.54
CA ALA A 52 -4.95 -9.20 -5.62
C ALA A 52 -5.07 -9.85 -4.24
N GLY A 53 -4.04 -9.67 -3.40
CA GLY A 53 -4.00 -10.16 -2.02
C GLY A 53 -5.06 -9.55 -1.09
N ASN A 54 -5.63 -8.40 -1.46
CA ASN A 54 -6.61 -7.65 -0.66
C ASN A 54 -8.04 -7.67 -1.25
N THR A 55 -8.28 -8.37 -2.36
CA THR A 55 -9.58 -8.42 -3.08
C THR A 55 -10.79 -8.70 -2.17
N ARG A 56 -10.70 -9.67 -1.26
CA ARG A 56 -11.81 -9.99 -0.33
C ARG A 56 -12.13 -8.83 0.60
N TRP A 57 -11.10 -8.14 1.10
CA TRP A 57 -11.27 -6.97 1.95
C TRP A 57 -11.88 -5.81 1.15
N ILE A 58 -11.38 -5.55 -0.07
CA ILE A 58 -11.92 -4.51 -0.96
C ILE A 58 -13.40 -4.76 -1.22
N LYS A 59 -13.78 -5.98 -1.65
CA LYS A 59 -15.18 -6.37 -1.88
C LYS A 59 -16.03 -6.14 -0.63
N SER A 60 -15.53 -6.55 0.53
CA SER A 60 -16.21 -6.35 1.82
C SER A 60 -16.46 -4.87 2.14
N VAL A 61 -15.47 -4.00 1.91
CA VAL A 61 -15.60 -2.55 2.17
C VAL A 61 -16.59 -1.93 1.19
N TRP A 62 -16.58 -2.31 -0.08
CA TRP A 62 -17.49 -1.77 -1.10
C TRP A 62 -18.92 -2.27 -1.00
N ASN A 63 -19.13 -3.50 -0.57
CA ASN A 63 -20.47 -4.02 -0.34
C ASN A 63 -21.15 -3.30 0.84
N ARG A 64 -20.39 -2.99 1.90
CA ARG A 64 -20.94 -2.35 3.12
C ARG A 64 -20.80 -0.82 3.13
N LYS A 65 -20.05 -0.24 2.19
CA LYS A 65 -19.85 1.22 2.04
C LYS A 65 -19.57 1.87 3.41
N ARG A 66 -20.30 2.94 3.77
CA ARG A 66 -20.13 3.71 5.01
C ARG A 66 -20.38 2.90 6.29
N GLU A 67 -21.08 1.77 6.21
CA GLU A 67 -21.31 0.88 7.36
C GLU A 67 -20.07 0.02 7.68
N HIS A 68 -19.11 -0.06 6.75
CA HIS A 68 -17.85 -0.74 7.02
C HIS A 68 -16.96 0.13 7.92
N ARG A 69 -16.54 -0.40 9.08
CA ARG A 69 -15.61 0.29 10.01
C ARG A 69 -14.33 0.82 9.36
N GLU A 70 -13.92 0.22 8.25
CA GLU A 70 -12.71 0.56 7.49
C GLU A 70 -13.01 1.30 6.17
N PHE A 71 -14.22 1.87 5.99
CA PHE A 71 -14.60 2.58 4.76
C PHE A 71 -13.64 3.71 4.41
N GLY A 72 -13.26 4.53 5.38
CA GLY A 72 -12.28 5.62 5.15
C GLY A 72 -10.91 5.12 4.69
N LEU A 73 -10.48 3.93 5.13
CA LEU A 73 -9.26 3.29 4.63
C LEU A 73 -9.46 2.77 3.20
N GLY A 74 -10.65 2.26 2.87
CA GLY A 74 -11.04 1.91 1.50
C GLY A 74 -10.96 3.10 0.56
N VAL A 75 -11.53 4.24 0.95
CA VAL A 75 -11.49 5.49 0.17
C VAL A 75 -10.06 5.95 -0.02
N LEU A 76 -9.26 6.01 1.05
CA LEU A 76 -7.84 6.35 0.98
C LEU A 76 -7.08 5.47 -0.02
N ASN A 77 -7.29 4.15 0.01
CA ASN A 77 -6.61 3.23 -0.89
C ASN A 77 -7.07 3.41 -2.35
N ALA A 78 -8.35 3.70 -2.58
CA ALA A 78 -8.86 3.99 -3.90
C ALA A 78 -8.28 5.30 -4.46
N THR A 79 -8.22 6.36 -3.63
CA THR A 79 -7.60 7.64 -3.99
C THR A 79 -6.12 7.46 -4.29
N LEU A 80 -5.37 6.76 -3.42
CA LEU A 80 -3.96 6.42 -3.67
C LEU A 80 -3.81 5.66 -4.99
N GLY A 81 -4.62 4.62 -5.23
CA GLY A 81 -4.57 3.85 -6.47
C GLY A 81 -4.82 4.69 -7.71
N ALA A 82 -5.78 5.62 -7.67
CA ALA A 82 -6.06 6.53 -8.77
C ALA A 82 -4.89 7.49 -9.03
N VAL A 83 -4.34 8.12 -7.99
CA VAL A 83 -3.20 9.05 -8.13
C VAL A 83 -1.96 8.33 -8.66
N VAL A 84 -1.68 7.12 -8.18
CA VAL A 84 -0.57 6.29 -8.67
C VAL A 84 -0.78 5.91 -10.15
N ALA A 85 -2.00 5.55 -10.55
CA ALA A 85 -2.30 5.24 -11.95
C ALA A 85 -2.05 6.45 -12.86
N VAL A 86 -2.45 7.66 -12.44
CA VAL A 86 -2.17 8.89 -13.19
C VAL A 86 -0.66 9.17 -13.24
N CYS A 87 0.07 8.93 -12.14
CA CYS A 87 1.53 9.09 -12.10
C CYS A 87 2.23 8.16 -13.09
N ILE A 88 1.87 6.87 -13.09
CA ILE A 88 2.42 5.89 -14.04
C ILE A 88 2.04 6.27 -15.47
N GLY A 89 0.76 6.58 -15.72
CA GLY A 89 0.25 6.94 -17.05
C GLY A 89 0.92 8.19 -17.63
N SER A 90 1.16 9.20 -16.80
CA SER A 90 1.89 10.41 -17.22
C SER A 90 3.40 10.20 -17.39
N GLY A 91 3.97 9.11 -16.85
CA GLY A 91 5.37 8.74 -17.05
C GLY A 91 5.67 8.16 -18.43
N PHE A 92 4.70 7.47 -19.04
CA PHE A 92 4.87 6.87 -20.37
C PHE A 92 5.15 7.88 -21.49
N PRO A 93 4.36 8.97 -21.63
CA PRO A 93 4.65 10.01 -22.64
C PRO A 93 6.00 10.70 -22.43
N ILE A 94 6.45 10.86 -21.17
CA ILE A 94 7.76 11.43 -20.83
C ILE A 94 8.88 10.47 -21.25
N TRP A 95 8.73 9.17 -20.97
CA TRP A 95 9.75 8.18 -21.29
C TRP A 95 9.91 7.94 -22.79
N LEU A 96 8.84 8.15 -23.58
CA LEU A 96 8.82 7.93 -25.03
C LEU A 96 9.01 9.22 -25.84
N ASP A 97 9.24 10.37 -25.18
CA ASP A 97 9.38 11.69 -25.81
C ASP A 97 8.21 12.08 -26.75
N TRP A 98 6.98 11.70 -26.39
CA TRP A 98 5.80 11.77 -27.30
C TRP A 98 5.06 13.11 -27.37
N SER A 99 5.30 14.08 -26.48
CA SER A 99 4.69 15.41 -26.58
C SER A 99 5.49 16.48 -25.82
N ASP A 100 5.03 17.75 -25.90
CA ASP A 100 5.53 18.86 -25.06
C ASP A 100 5.66 18.41 -23.60
N ALA A 101 6.90 18.14 -23.21
CA ALA A 101 7.23 17.44 -21.98
C ALA A 101 6.73 18.20 -20.74
N THR A 102 6.56 19.52 -20.84
CA THR A 102 6.24 20.40 -19.71
C THR A 102 4.95 20.02 -18.98
N ALA A 103 3.87 19.71 -19.70
CA ALA A 103 2.58 19.38 -19.08
C ALA A 103 2.61 18.00 -18.40
N TRP A 104 3.15 16.99 -19.09
CA TRP A 104 3.28 15.65 -18.52
C TRP A 104 4.27 15.61 -17.37
N VAL A 105 5.41 16.29 -17.48
CA VAL A 105 6.39 16.40 -16.39
C VAL A 105 5.77 17.04 -15.16
N THR A 106 5.00 18.12 -15.33
CA THR A 106 4.31 18.78 -14.21
C THR A 106 3.27 17.85 -13.58
N LEU A 107 2.40 17.25 -14.39
CA LEU A 107 1.39 16.30 -13.92
C LEU A 107 2.03 15.15 -13.15
N HIS A 108 3.01 14.49 -13.76
CA HIS A 108 3.72 13.36 -13.21
C HIS A 108 4.42 13.72 -11.89
N ARG A 109 5.07 14.88 -11.80
CA ARG A 109 5.72 15.35 -10.57
C ARG A 109 4.70 15.58 -9.45
N VAL A 110 3.60 16.27 -9.73
CA VAL A 110 2.54 16.55 -8.75
C VAL A 110 1.92 15.25 -8.26
N THR A 111 1.59 14.32 -9.17
CA THR A 111 1.02 13.02 -8.78
C THR A 111 2.02 12.12 -8.07
N GLY A 112 3.32 12.23 -8.37
CA GLY A 112 4.38 11.51 -7.66
C GLY A 112 4.47 11.97 -6.20
N ILE A 113 4.51 13.28 -5.95
CA ILE A 113 4.50 13.85 -4.59
C ILE A 113 3.22 13.46 -3.84
N ALA A 114 2.06 13.59 -4.49
CA ALA A 114 0.78 13.21 -3.90
C ALA A 114 0.73 11.71 -3.55
N SER A 115 1.24 10.84 -4.43
CA SER A 115 1.35 9.39 -4.18
C SER A 115 2.15 9.08 -2.92
N ILE A 116 3.29 9.77 -2.73
CA ILE A 116 4.15 9.57 -1.56
C ILE A 116 3.45 9.98 -0.28
N LEU A 117 2.84 11.17 -0.26
CA LEU A 117 2.10 11.65 0.90
C LEU A 117 0.96 10.68 1.26
N LEU A 118 0.18 10.24 0.26
CA LEU A 118 -0.88 9.27 0.44
C LEU A 118 -0.37 7.91 0.90
N MET A 119 0.81 7.47 0.44
CA MET A 119 1.45 6.24 0.90
C MET A 119 1.83 6.31 2.38
N PHE A 120 2.38 7.44 2.85
CA PHE A 120 2.64 7.64 4.28
C PHE A 120 1.34 7.58 5.11
N VAL A 121 0.27 8.24 4.64
CA VAL A 121 -1.03 8.19 5.31
C VAL A 121 -1.60 6.77 5.29
N HIS A 122 -1.48 6.05 4.17
CA HIS A 122 -1.89 4.66 4.03
C HIS A 122 -1.21 3.79 5.08
N LEU A 123 0.12 3.84 5.17
CA LEU A 123 0.91 3.07 6.13
C LEU A 123 0.58 3.45 7.57
N TRP A 124 0.45 4.74 7.85
CA TRP A 124 0.08 5.22 9.18
C TRP A 124 -1.30 4.71 9.61
N ARG A 125 -2.29 4.73 8.72
CA ARG A 125 -3.64 4.20 8.99
C ARG A 125 -3.64 2.67 9.06
N ASN A 126 -2.76 1.98 8.30
CA ASN A 126 -2.63 0.53 8.37
C ASN A 126 -1.86 0.06 9.62
N ARG A 127 -1.01 0.90 10.24
CA ARG A 127 -0.23 0.52 11.43
C ARG A 127 -1.11 0.10 12.61
N THR A 128 -2.27 0.73 12.77
CA THR A 128 -3.23 0.41 13.84
C THR A 128 -3.88 -0.94 13.60
N ARG A 129 -4.15 -1.28 12.33
CA ARG A 129 -4.63 -2.59 11.89
C ARG A 129 -3.57 -3.68 12.06
N ILE A 130 -2.31 -3.41 11.73
CA ILE A 130 -1.21 -4.36 11.96
C ILE A 130 -1.00 -4.58 13.46
N ARG A 131 -1.04 -3.52 14.29
CA ARG A 131 -0.94 -3.64 15.75
C ARG A 131 -2.01 -4.55 16.34
N SER A 132 -3.27 -4.45 15.88
CA SER A 132 -4.34 -5.35 16.35
C SER A 132 -4.15 -6.79 15.85
N LEU A 133 -3.59 -6.97 14.65
CA LEU A 133 -3.24 -8.29 14.11
C LEU A 133 -2.03 -8.92 14.78
N VAL A 134 -1.07 -8.14 15.29
CA VAL A 134 0.13 -8.61 16.01
C VAL A 134 -0.18 -8.90 17.48
N ARG A 135 -1.09 -8.13 18.12
CA ARG A 135 -1.54 -8.30 19.52
C ARG A 135 -2.76 -9.22 19.75
N PRO A 136 -2.79 -10.49 19.31
CA PRO A 136 -3.70 -11.45 19.94
C PRO A 136 -2.99 -12.71 20.42
N ARG A 137 -2.57 -12.73 21.70
CA ARG A 137 -2.53 -13.97 22.50
C ARG A 137 -2.36 -13.81 24.02
N VAL A 138 -2.00 -12.64 24.56
CA VAL A 138 -1.83 -12.54 26.02
C VAL A 138 -3.18 -12.62 26.76
N ARG A 139 -4.23 -11.96 26.26
CA ARG A 139 -5.55 -11.98 26.93
C ARG A 139 -6.31 -13.30 26.84
N ARG A 140 -6.19 -14.04 25.72
CA ARG A 140 -6.96 -15.28 25.53
C ARG A 140 -6.36 -16.45 26.31
N VAL A 141 -5.03 -16.50 26.47
CA VAL A 141 -4.36 -17.48 27.35
C VAL A 141 -4.66 -17.15 28.82
N ALA A 142 -4.57 -15.88 29.22
CA ALA A 142 -4.90 -15.45 30.59
C ALA A 142 -6.37 -15.70 30.99
N GLN A 143 -7.30 -15.69 30.03
CA GLN A 143 -8.74 -15.93 30.29
C GLN A 143 -9.08 -17.43 30.37
N ILE A 144 -8.36 -18.30 29.64
CA ILE A 144 -8.49 -19.76 29.76
C ILE A 144 -7.88 -20.23 31.09
N ASP A 145 -6.74 -19.66 31.49
CA ASP A 145 -6.04 -20.04 32.73
C ASP A 145 -6.84 -19.65 34.00
N ARG A 146 -7.60 -18.55 33.94
CA ARG A 146 -8.51 -18.13 35.03
C ARG A 146 -9.77 -18.97 35.14
N THR A 147 -10.26 -19.55 34.04
CA THR A 147 -11.47 -20.38 34.04
C THR A 147 -11.20 -21.83 34.46
N GLN A 148 -9.94 -22.30 34.33
CA GLN A 148 -9.52 -23.60 34.87
C GLN A 148 -9.10 -23.58 36.34
N LYS A 149 -8.75 -22.42 36.91
CA LYS A 149 -8.35 -22.27 38.32
C LYS A 149 -9.47 -21.84 39.27
N ALA A 150 -10.73 -21.82 38.83
CA ALA A 150 -11.84 -21.60 39.74
C ALA A 150 -12.07 -22.88 40.58
N PRO A 151 -11.82 -22.88 41.90
CA PRO A 151 -12.16 -24.01 42.75
C PRO A 151 -13.68 -24.21 42.75
N ARG A 152 -14.12 -25.47 42.66
CA ARG A 152 -15.50 -25.88 42.88
C ARG A 152 -15.85 -25.83 44.36
#